data_AF-A0A1P8NM26-F1
#
_entry.id   AF-A0A1P8NM26-F1
#
_cell.length_a   1.000
_cell.length_b   1.000
_cell.length_c   1.000
_cell.angle_alpha   90.00
_cell.angle_beta   90.00
_cell.angle_gamma   90.00
#
_symmetry.space_group_name_H-M   'P 1'
#
loop_
_entity.id
_entity.type
_entity.pdbx_description
1 polymer ?
#
loop_
_entity_poly.entity_id
_entity_poly.type
_entity_poly.pdbx_seq_one_letter_code
_entity_poly.pdbx_strand_id
1 'polypeptide(L)'
;MHKNHPFHLVDYSPWPILGSFNVMTLMMGLIKWFHLYNMNLFLISTISMLFIMFLWWRDVIREGTYLGLHTLKVNIGLRLGMILFIVSEVFFFISFFWGFFHSALSPSIELGMEWPPKSISTFNPLEIPLLNTIILLSSGLTVT
;
A
#
# COMPACT_ATOMS: atom_id res chain seq x y z
N MET A 1 -23.23 -13.74 -26.17
CA MET A 1 -22.62 -12.87 -27.21
C MET A 1 -21.26 -13.44 -27.55
N HIS A 2 -21.01 -13.78 -28.82
CA HIS A 2 -19.67 -14.13 -29.26
C HIS A 2 -18.81 -12.86 -29.24
N LYS A 3 -17.76 -12.86 -28.41
CA LYS A 3 -16.72 -11.82 -28.40
C LYS A 3 -15.60 -12.27 -29.33
N ASN A 4 -15.21 -11.43 -30.29
CA ASN A 4 -14.11 -11.72 -31.22
C ASN A 4 -12.72 -11.36 -30.64
N HIS A 5 -12.64 -11.07 -29.34
CA HIS A 5 -11.41 -10.70 -28.65
C HIS A 5 -11.29 -11.41 -27.30
N PRO A 6 -10.05 -11.62 -26.80
CA PRO A 6 -9.80 -12.33 -25.55
C PRO A 6 -9.87 -11.44 -24.29
N PHE A 7 -10.11 -10.13 -24.43
CA PHE A 7 -10.15 -9.19 -23.32
C PHE A 7 -11.47 -9.19 -22.55
N HIS A 8 -11.39 -8.91 -21.25
CA HIS A 8 -12.54 -8.70 -20.38
C HIS A 8 -13.10 -7.28 -20.58
N LEU A 9 -14.38 -7.19 -20.91
CA LEU A 9 -15.14 -5.93 -20.90
C LEU A 9 -15.91 -5.92 -19.59
N VAL A 10 -15.47 -5.07 -18.66
CA VAL A 10 -16.03 -4.96 -17.30
C VAL A 10 -17.38 -4.26 -17.37
N ASP A 11 -18.36 -4.78 -16.63
CA ASP A 11 -19.66 -4.12 -16.48
C ASP A 11 -19.54 -2.82 -15.68
N TYR A 12 -20.55 -1.96 -15.79
CA TYR A 12 -20.58 -0.71 -15.02
C TYR A 12 -20.53 -1.00 -13.51
N SER A 13 -19.49 -0.52 -12.84
CA SER A 13 -19.31 -0.67 -11.39
C SER A 13 -19.36 0.68 -10.68
N PRO A 14 -20.02 0.77 -9.51
CA PRO A 14 -20.07 2.01 -8.72
C PRO A 14 -18.80 2.22 -7.87
N TRP A 15 -17.94 1.20 -7.75
CA TRP A 15 -16.79 1.23 -6.86
C TRP A 15 -15.78 2.34 -7.15
N PRO A 16 -15.43 2.65 -8.41
CA PRO A 16 -14.48 3.73 -8.69
C PRO A 16 -14.96 5.10 -8.18
N ILE A 17 -16.24 5.44 -8.40
CA ILE A 17 -16.79 6.73 -8.00
C ILE A 17 -16.98 6.82 -6.48
N LEU A 18 -17.45 5.74 -5.85
CA LEU A 18 -17.56 5.66 -4.39
C LEU A 18 -16.17 5.75 -3.74
N GLY A 19 -15.17 5.08 -4.31
CA GLY A 19 -13.78 5.14 -3.88
C GLY A 19 -13.21 6.55 -3.98
N SER A 20 -13.39 7.25 -5.10
CA SER A 20 -12.87 8.61 -5.26
C SER A 20 -13.48 9.61 -4.28
N PHE A 21 -14.81 9.55 -4.07
CA PHE A 21 -15.45 10.41 -3.08
C PHE A 21 -14.97 10.10 -1.67
N ASN A 22 -14.75 8.83 -1.36
CA ASN A 22 -14.34 8.43 -0.03
C ASN A 22 -12.84 8.72 0.25
N VAL A 23 -11.98 8.73 -0.76
CA VAL A 23 -10.61 9.26 -0.63
C VAL A 23 -10.64 10.76 -0.34
N MET A 24 -11.52 11.51 -1.01
CA MET A 24 -11.68 12.94 -0.73
C MET A 24 -12.16 13.18 0.71
N THR A 25 -13.15 12.43 1.19
CA THR A 25 -13.63 12.56 2.59
C THR A 25 -12.58 12.13 3.61
N LEU A 26 -11.74 11.13 3.29
CA LEU A 26 -10.60 10.73 4.12
C LEU A 26 -9.60 11.87 4.27
N MET A 27 -9.21 12.53 3.18
CA MET A 27 -8.29 13.67 3.22
C MET A 27 -8.87 14.85 4.00
N MET A 28 -10.16 15.18 3.80
CA MET A 28 -10.84 16.19 4.62
C MET A 28 -10.95 15.78 6.10
N GLY A 29 -11.09 14.47 6.37
CA GLY A 29 -11.06 13.90 7.71
C GLY A 29 -9.72 14.10 8.42
N LEU A 30 -8.60 13.90 7.73
CA LEU A 30 -7.25 14.14 8.25
C LEU A 30 -7.05 15.63 8.58
N ILE A 31 -7.44 16.52 7.67
CA ILE A 31 -7.35 17.98 7.90
C ILE A 31 -8.18 18.38 9.13
N LYS A 32 -9.42 17.89 9.22
CA LYS A 32 -10.29 18.13 10.38
C LYS A 32 -9.70 17.58 11.67
N TRP A 33 -9.04 16.42 11.62
CA TRP A 33 -8.41 15.84 12.80
C TRP A 33 -7.25 16.71 13.29
N PHE A 34 -6.33 17.14 12.41
CA PHE A 34 -5.17 17.93 12.83
C PHE A 34 -5.51 19.36 13.25
N HIS A 35 -6.50 20.01 12.63
CA HIS A 35 -6.84 21.40 12.96
C HIS A 35 -7.96 21.57 13.98
N LEU A 36 -8.95 20.67 13.99
CA LEU A 36 -10.14 20.78 14.84
C LEU A 36 -10.20 19.68 15.91
N TYR A 37 -9.16 18.83 16.01
CA TYR A 37 -9.05 17.72 16.98
C TYR A 37 -10.24 16.74 16.99
N ASN A 38 -11.00 16.68 15.89
CA ASN A 38 -12.18 15.84 15.77
C ASN A 38 -11.95 14.74 14.74
N MET A 39 -11.85 13.51 15.23
CA MET A 39 -11.50 12.33 14.43
C MET A 39 -12.71 11.67 13.74
N ASN A 40 -13.94 12.08 14.04
CA ASN A 40 -15.15 11.36 13.62
C ASN A 40 -15.22 11.13 12.11
N LEU A 41 -14.88 12.16 11.32
CA LEU A 41 -14.93 12.08 9.86
C LEU A 41 -13.86 11.13 9.29
N PHE A 42 -12.66 11.13 9.89
CA PHE A 42 -11.58 10.22 9.51
C PHE A 42 -11.92 8.76 9.84
N LEU A 43 -12.50 8.50 11.02
CA LEU A 43 -12.92 7.14 11.40
C LEU A 43 -14.04 6.60 10.49
N ILE A 44 -15.04 7.43 10.17
CA ILE A 44 -16.12 7.00 9.27
C ILE A 44 -15.56 6.71 7.87
N SER A 45 -14.71 7.59 7.33
CA SER A 45 -14.13 7.44 5.98
C SER A 45 -13.17 6.25 5.87
N THR A 46 -12.40 5.94 6.90
CA THR A 46 -11.54 4.74 6.93
C THR A 46 -12.36 3.45 6.90
N ILE A 47 -13.43 3.36 7.70
CA ILE A 47 -14.34 2.20 7.70
C ILE A 47 -15.02 2.03 6.34
N SER A 48 -15.54 3.11 5.75
CA SER A 48 -16.15 3.04 4.42
C SER A 48 -15.13 2.67 3.33
N MET A 49 -13.86 3.08 3.43
CA MET A 49 -12.82 2.69 2.45
C MET A 49 -12.59 1.18 2.50
N LEU A 50 -12.45 0.61 3.70
CA LEU A 50 -12.29 -0.84 3.88
C LEU A 50 -13.47 -1.60 3.29
N PHE A 51 -14.70 -1.11 3.49
CA PHE A 51 -15.90 -1.72 2.93
C PHE A 51 -15.93 -1.67 1.40
N ILE A 52 -15.58 -0.53 0.79
CA ILE A 52 -15.51 -0.39 -0.67
C ILE A 52 -14.47 -1.34 -1.25
N MET A 53 -13.27 -1.43 -0.66
CA MET A 53 -12.22 -2.36 -1.13
C MET A 53 -12.68 -3.81 -1.04
N PHE A 54 -13.31 -4.21 0.07
CA PHE A 54 -13.82 -5.56 0.25
C PHE A 54 -14.87 -5.93 -0.81
N LEU A 55 -15.85 -5.05 -1.05
CA LEU A 55 -16.90 -5.30 -2.05
C LEU A 55 -16.36 -5.28 -3.48
N TRP A 56 -15.40 -4.41 -3.79
CA TRP A 56 -14.78 -4.38 -5.11
C TRP A 56 -13.98 -5.66 -5.36
N TRP A 57 -13.14 -6.10 -4.43
CA TRP A 57 -12.41 -7.36 -4.58
C TRP A 57 -13.33 -8.58 -4.64
N ARG A 58 -14.44 -8.59 -3.89
CA ARG A 58 -15.47 -9.61 -4.02
C ARG A 58 -15.99 -9.70 -5.46
N ASP A 59 -16.23 -8.57 -6.11
CA ASP A 59 -16.73 -8.55 -7.48
C ASP A 59 -15.65 -9.01 -8.49
N VAL A 60 -14.39 -8.62 -8.31
CA VAL A 60 -13.26 -9.14 -9.10
C VAL A 60 -13.11 -10.67 -8.95
N ILE A 61 -13.27 -11.19 -7.73
CA ILE A 61 -13.29 -12.64 -7.48
C ILE A 61 -14.43 -13.29 -8.27
N ARG A 62 -15.63 -12.70 -8.26
CA ARG A 62 -16.78 -13.24 -9.00
C ARG A 62 -16.57 -13.26 -10.50
N GLU A 63 -16.02 -12.18 -11.05
CA GLU A 63 -15.66 -12.05 -12.46
C GLU A 63 -14.63 -13.11 -12.88
N GLY A 64 -13.63 -13.36 -12.02
CA GLY A 64 -12.59 -14.34 -12.26
C GLY A 64 -13.06 -15.79 -12.13
N THR A 65 -13.60 -16.17 -10.97
CA THR A 65 -13.84 -17.58 -10.60
C THR A 65 -15.21 -18.10 -11.04
N TYR A 66 -16.28 -17.32 -10.85
CA TYR A 66 -17.64 -17.79 -11.13
C TYR A 66 -18.10 -17.50 -12.56
N LEU A 67 -17.68 -16.36 -13.13
CA LEU A 67 -18.04 -15.98 -14.51
C LEU A 67 -16.98 -16.40 -15.55
N GLY A 68 -15.77 -16.75 -15.12
CA GLY A 68 -14.71 -17.24 -16.00
C GLY A 68 -14.16 -16.19 -16.98
N LEU A 69 -14.25 -14.90 -16.65
CA LEU A 69 -13.90 -13.80 -17.57
C LEU A 69 -12.39 -13.55 -17.67
N HIS A 70 -11.59 -14.16 -16.79
CA HIS A 70 -10.14 -14.02 -16.72
C HIS A 70 -9.42 -15.00 -17.65
N THR A 71 -9.42 -14.71 -18.96
CA THR A 71 -8.64 -15.47 -19.95
C THR A 71 -7.13 -15.34 -19.72
N LEU A 72 -6.33 -16.18 -20.38
CA LEU A 72 -4.87 -16.15 -20.25
C LEU A 72 -4.26 -14.76 -20.55
N LYS A 73 -4.80 -14.03 -21.55
CA LYS A 73 -4.32 -12.67 -21.85
C LYS A 73 -4.67 -11.68 -20.73
N VAL A 74 -5.86 -11.80 -20.13
CA VAL A 74 -6.27 -10.96 -18.99
C VAL A 74 -5.39 -11.22 -17.77
N ASN A 75 -5.10 -12.49 -17.46
CA ASN A 75 -4.22 -12.86 -16.36
C ASN A 75 -2.78 -12.36 -16.53
N ILE A 76 -2.24 -12.37 -17.75
CA ILE A 76 -0.94 -11.77 -18.05
C ILE A 76 -0.99 -10.25 -17.79
N GLY A 77 -2.07 -9.58 -18.19
CA GLY A 77 -2.28 -8.15 -17.91
C GLY A 77 -2.33 -7.85 -16.40
N LEU A 78 -3.08 -8.63 -15.63
CA LEU A 78 -3.15 -8.49 -14.16
C LEU A 78 -1.77 -8.72 -13.51
N ARG A 79 -0.99 -9.69 -13.97
CA ARG A 79 0.37 -9.94 -13.48
C ARG A 79 1.29 -8.75 -13.76
N LEU A 80 1.26 -8.20 -14.98
CA LEU A 80 2.03 -7.00 -15.34
C LEU A 80 1.59 -5.80 -14.49
N GLY A 81 0.29 -5.63 -14.27
CA GLY A 81 -0.24 -4.59 -13.38
C GLY A 81 0.31 -4.69 -11.95
N MET A 82 0.35 -5.91 -11.38
CA MET A 82 0.93 -6.13 -10.05
C MET A 82 2.43 -5.86 -10.01
N ILE A 83 3.18 -6.25 -11.04
CA ILE A 83 4.62 -5.95 -11.12
C ILE A 83 4.86 -4.44 -11.13
N LEU A 84 4.11 -3.70 -11.97
CA LEU A 84 4.23 -2.24 -12.04
C LEU A 84 3.85 -1.55 -10.71
N PHE A 85 2.80 -2.06 -10.03
CA PHE A 85 2.42 -1.58 -8.71
C PHE A 85 3.53 -1.80 -7.67
N ILE A 86 4.12 -3.01 -7.61
CA ILE A 86 5.26 -3.29 -6.70
C ILE A 86 6.45 -2.39 -7.03
N VAL A 87 6.75 -2.16 -8.32
CA VAL A 87 7.82 -1.23 -8.71
C VAL A 87 7.55 0.17 -8.19
N SER A 88 6.31 0.69 -8.28
CA SER A 88 5.97 2.00 -7.71
C SER A 88 6.16 2.07 -6.19
N GLU A 89 5.85 0.99 -5.45
CA GLU A 89 6.10 0.91 -4.01
C GLU A 89 7.61 0.89 -3.68
N VAL A 90 8.43 0.21 -4.48
CA VAL A 90 9.89 0.24 -4.31
C VAL A 90 10.43 1.66 -4.45
N PHE A 91 9.95 2.44 -5.45
CA PHE A 91 10.33 3.85 -5.59
C PHE A 91 9.85 4.73 -4.43
N PHE A 92 8.65 4.46 -3.90
CA PHE A 92 8.17 5.11 -2.68
C PHE A 92 9.11 4.85 -1.50
N PHE A 93 9.58 3.62 -1.28
CA PHE A 93 10.56 3.31 -0.23
C PHE A 93 11.94 3.92 -0.47
N ILE A 94 12.41 4.00 -1.72
CA ILE A 94 13.67 4.67 -2.06
C ILE A 94 13.67 6.13 -1.56
N SER A 95 12.53 6.82 -1.57
CA SER A 95 12.44 8.19 -1.05
C SER A 95 12.74 8.31 0.45
N PHE A 96 12.30 7.33 1.26
CA PHE A 96 12.62 7.29 2.69
C PHE A 96 14.09 6.93 2.94
N PHE A 97 14.63 5.95 2.20
CA PHE A 97 16.05 5.61 2.29
C PHE A 97 16.93 6.79 1.89
N TRP A 98 16.54 7.55 0.86
CA TRP A 98 17.22 8.79 0.52
C TRP A 98 17.22 9.74 1.71
N GLY A 99 16.07 10.04 2.31
CA GLY A 99 15.97 10.92 3.47
C GLY A 99 16.85 10.46 4.64
N PHE A 100 16.89 9.14 4.91
CA PHE A 100 17.76 8.54 5.91
C PHE A 100 19.25 8.73 5.57
N PHE A 101 19.70 8.36 4.37
CA PHE A 101 21.12 8.48 4.01
C PHE A 101 21.59 9.93 3.94
N HIS A 102 20.73 10.84 3.46
CA HIS A 102 21.03 12.26 3.44
C HIS A 102 21.29 12.81 4.85
N SER A 103 20.46 12.45 5.83
CA SER A 103 20.62 12.88 7.22
C SER A 103 21.75 12.15 7.97
N ALA A 104 21.96 10.87 7.69
CA ALA A 104 22.97 10.05 8.38
C ALA A 104 24.40 10.27 7.88
N LEU A 105 24.60 10.49 6.57
CA LEU A 105 25.94 10.68 5.97
C LEU A 105 26.49 12.08 6.17
N SER A 106 25.63 13.10 6.26
CA SER A 106 25.99 14.48 6.53
C SER A 106 25.13 15.05 7.66
N PRO A 107 25.37 14.62 8.93
CA PRO A 107 24.60 15.10 10.07
C PRO A 107 24.77 16.61 10.25
N SER A 108 23.69 17.30 10.58
CA SER A 108 23.72 18.74 10.81
C SER A 108 24.50 19.10 12.08
N ILE A 109 24.96 20.35 12.16
CA ILE A 109 25.68 20.87 13.33
C ILE A 109 24.81 20.79 14.59
N GLU A 110 23.50 20.97 14.43
CA GLU A 110 22.52 20.87 15.52
C GLU A 110 22.48 19.47 16.17
N LEU A 111 22.77 18.41 15.38
CA LEU A 111 22.85 17.03 15.87
C LEU A 111 24.22 16.69 16.48
N GLY A 112 25.19 17.62 16.43
CA GLY A 112 26.54 17.43 16.94
C GLY A 112 27.52 16.82 15.93
N MET A 113 27.21 16.88 14.62
CA MET A 113 28.05 16.36 13.52
C MET A 113 28.37 14.86 13.61
N GLU A 114 27.55 14.09 14.33
CA GLU A 114 27.74 12.66 14.56
C GLU A 114 26.41 11.92 14.30
N TRP A 115 26.52 10.66 13.84
CA TRP A 115 25.39 9.76 13.69
C TRP A 115 25.69 8.43 14.39
N PRO A 116 24.81 7.91 15.27
CA PRO A 116 23.54 8.49 15.70
C PRO A 116 23.71 9.79 16.52
N PRO A 117 22.70 10.68 16.53
CA PRO A 117 22.75 11.91 17.32
C PRO A 117 22.98 11.64 18.81
N LYS A 118 23.69 12.56 19.46
CA LYS A 118 23.93 12.51 20.91
C LYS A 118 22.59 12.42 21.63
N SER A 119 22.50 11.57 22.65
CA SER A 119 21.30 11.21 23.45
C SER A 119 20.35 10.14 22.87
N ILE A 120 20.53 9.67 21.64
CA ILE A 120 19.70 8.59 21.09
C ILE A 120 20.38 7.23 21.35
N SER A 121 19.78 6.40 22.20
CA SER A 121 20.20 4.99 22.36
C SER A 121 19.61 4.15 21.22
N THR A 122 20.48 3.61 20.38
CA THR A 122 20.07 2.74 19.27
C THR A 122 19.72 1.34 19.76
N PHE A 123 18.79 0.69 19.04
CA PHE A 123 18.45 -0.71 19.30
C PHE A 123 19.60 -1.63 18.89
N ASN A 124 19.83 -2.69 19.66
CA ASN A 124 20.76 -3.74 19.29
C ASN A 124 20.21 -4.51 18.06
N PRO A 125 20.89 -4.51 16.90
CA PRO A 125 20.39 -5.17 15.71
C PRO A 125 20.33 -6.70 15.86
N LEU A 126 21.06 -7.29 16.80
CA LEU A 126 21.16 -8.74 17.00
C LEU A 126 20.04 -9.34 17.86
N GLU A 127 19.18 -8.52 18.46
CA GLU A 127 18.09 -8.98 19.31
C GLU A 127 16.78 -9.12 18.51
N ILE A 128 15.76 -8.32 18.86
CA ILE A 128 14.44 -8.34 18.23
C ILE A 128 14.51 -8.07 16.71
N PRO A 129 15.33 -7.13 16.20
CA PRO A 129 15.43 -6.90 14.76
C PRO A 129 15.90 -8.15 13.99
N LEU A 130 16.93 -8.84 14.48
CA LEU A 130 17.40 -10.09 13.88
C LEU A 130 16.30 -11.16 13.87
N LEU A 131 15.58 -11.33 14.98
CA LEU A 131 14.46 -12.27 15.04
C LEU A 131 13.42 -11.97 13.96
N ASN A 132 13.06 -10.70 13.76
CA ASN A 132 12.11 -10.30 12.72
C ASN A 132 12.63 -10.62 11.30
N THR A 133 13.93 -10.45 11.05
CA THR A 133 14.51 -10.86 9.74
C THR A 133 14.41 -12.36 9.50
N ILE A 134 14.64 -13.18 10.53
CA ILE A 134 14.53 -14.63 10.43
C ILE A 134 13.07 -15.04 10.21
N ILE A 135 12.12 -14.43 10.92
CA ILE A 135 10.68 -14.68 10.71
C ILE A 135 10.30 -14.36 9.26
N LEU A 136 10.71 -13.20 8.74
CA LEU A 136 10.42 -12.82 7.35
C LEU A 136 11.03 -13.80 6.34
N LEU A 137 12.31 -14.16 6.50
CA LEU A 137 12.99 -15.13 5.62
C LEU A 137 12.33 -16.51 5.67
N SER A 138 12.03 -17.01 6.87
CA SER A 138 11.36 -18.31 7.05
C SER A 138 9.96 -18.31 6.44
N SER A 139 9.20 -17.21 6.57
CA SER A 139 7.88 -17.07 5.94
C SER A 139 7.97 -17.13 4.41
N GLY A 140 9.02 -16.54 3.83
CA GLY A 140 9.32 -16.65 2.40
C GLY A 140 9.53 -18.10 1.95
N LEU A 141 10.30 -18.88 2.71
CA LEU A 141 10.53 -20.30 2.44
C LEU A 141 9.26 -21.15 2.57
N THR A 142 8.34 -20.81 3.49
CA THR A 142 7.10 -21.59 3.66
C THR A 142 6.05 -21.36 2.57
N VAL A 143 6.11 -20.21 1.90
CA VAL A 143 5.16 -19.85 0.83
C VAL A 143 5.57 -20.45 -0.52
N THR A 144 6.87 -20.69 -0.73
CA THR A 144 7.42 -21.35 -1.94
C THR A 144 7.29 -22.85 -1.91
#